data_AF-A0A0R3S2P1-F1
#
_entry.id   AF-A0A0R3S2P1-F1
#
_cell.length_a   1.000
_cell.length_b   1.000
_cell.length_c   1.000
_cell.angle_alpha   90.00
_cell.angle_beta   90.00
_cell.angle_gamma   90.00
#
_symmetry.space_group_name_H-M   'P 1'
#
loop_
_entity.id
_entity.type
_entity.pdbx_description
1 polymer ?
#
loop_
_entity_poly.entity_id
_entity_poly.type
_entity_poly.pdbx_seq_one_letter_code
_entity_poly.pdbx_strand_id
1 'polypeptide(L)'
;MIGKWSECTVSCGGGHQTRTVYCVESSNDTTGVVVENRKVDDQYCWQTHRPATNRRCGRKSCPKWEKGDWTSCSVTCGKGFRTRQVECRQEGERINDYSCKNSDRPDDEQPCYTGVSCKTKFYDC
;
A
#
# COMPACT_ATOMS: atom_id res chain seq x y z
N MET A 1 27.23 2.55 19.30
CA MET A 1 26.07 1.66 19.52
C MET A 1 24.97 1.97 18.53
N ILE A 2 24.33 0.95 17.95
CA ILE A 2 23.31 1.08 16.90
C ILE A 2 21.97 0.60 17.46
N GLY A 3 20.98 1.48 17.48
CA GLY A 3 19.61 1.16 17.88
C GLY A 3 18.89 0.33 16.82
N LYS A 4 17.79 -0.30 17.25
CA LYS A 4 16.85 -0.98 16.33
C LYS A 4 16.20 0.05 15.41
N TRP A 5 15.81 -0.39 14.22
CA TRP A 5 14.99 0.40 13.32
C TRP A 5 13.58 0.59 13.88
N SER A 6 13.01 1.77 13.69
CA SER A 6 11.60 2.05 13.93
C SER A 6 10.70 1.22 13.02
N GLU A 7 9.41 1.25 13.31
CA GLU A 7 8.40 0.87 12.32
C GLU A 7 8.46 1.78 11.09
N CYS A 8 8.02 1.24 9.95
CA CYS A 8 7.99 2.00 8.70
C CYS A 8 6.91 3.08 8.77
N THR A 9 7.20 4.27 8.26
CA THR A 9 6.21 5.37 8.19
C THR A 9 4.96 5.01 7.39
N VAL A 10 5.04 4.00 6.52
CA VAL A 10 3.95 3.51 5.68
C VAL A 10 4.00 2.00 5.56
N SER A 11 2.87 1.37 5.27
CA SER A 11 2.80 -0.06 4.97
C SER A 11 3.12 -0.39 3.50
N CYS A 12 2.96 0.58 2.59
CA CYS A 12 3.13 0.44 1.16
C CYS A 12 3.50 1.78 0.50
N GLY A 13 3.90 1.77 -0.77
CA GLY A 13 4.10 2.98 -1.57
C GLY A 13 5.43 3.70 -1.32
N GLY A 14 6.32 3.12 -0.51
CA GLY A 14 7.63 3.67 -0.18
C GLY A 14 7.59 4.66 0.97
N GLY A 15 8.25 4.31 2.07
CA GLY A 15 8.45 5.19 3.21
C GLY A 15 9.81 5.02 3.85
N HIS A 16 9.93 5.47 5.10
CA HIS A 16 11.18 5.55 5.82
C HIS A 16 11.11 4.90 7.19
N GLN A 17 12.23 4.33 7.62
CA GLN A 17 12.47 3.91 8.99
C GLN A 17 13.66 4.68 9.51
N THR A 18 13.58 5.08 10.78
CA THR A 18 14.67 5.76 11.46
C THR A 18 15.24 4.88 12.55
N ARG A 19 16.51 5.09 12.91
CA ARG A 19 17.10 4.47 14.09
C ARG A 19 18.03 5.45 14.77
N THR A 20 18.22 5.25 16.06
CA THR A 20 19.18 6.06 16.81
C THR A 20 20.56 5.43 16.76
N VAL A 21 21.58 6.26 16.58
CA VAL A 21 22.98 5.87 16.58
C VAL A 21 23.71 6.75 17.57
N TYR A 22 24.45 6.13 18.47
CA TYR A 22 25.26 6.83 19.47
C TYR A 22 26.73 6.49 19.30
N CYS A 23 27.59 7.49 19.45
CA CYS A 23 29.02 7.27 19.60
C CYS A 23 29.26 6.56 20.94
N VAL A 24 30.07 5.50 20.91
CA VAL A 24 30.47 4.79 22.13
C VAL A 24 31.95 4.50 22.12
N GLU A 25 32.56 4.60 23.29
CA GLU A 25 33.89 4.11 23.58
C GLU A 25 33.74 2.71 24.19
N SER A 26 34.44 1.72 23.63
CA SER A 26 34.43 0.34 24.10
C SER A 26 35.61 0.11 25.02
N SER A 27 35.36 -0.31 26.26
CA SER A 27 36.41 -0.72 27.19
C SER A 27 36.60 -2.24 27.12
N ASN A 28 37.85 -2.67 27.05
CA ASN A 28 38.20 -4.09 26.99
C ASN A 28 38.78 -4.55 28.34
N ASP A 29 38.48 -5.79 28.72
CA ASP A 29 39.15 -6.47 29.84
C ASP A 29 40.61 -6.79 29.46
N THR A 30 41.40 -7.20 30.46
CA THR A 30 42.74 -7.77 30.34
C THR A 30 42.85 -8.92 29.32
N THR A 31 41.74 -9.60 29.04
CA THR A 31 41.60 -10.67 28.04
C THR A 31 41.26 -10.18 26.63
N GLY A 32 41.07 -8.86 26.44
CA GLY A 32 40.71 -8.23 25.16
C GLY A 32 39.22 -8.27 24.84
N VAL A 33 38.37 -8.74 25.76
CA VAL A 33 36.91 -8.81 25.58
C VAL A 33 36.26 -7.47 25.91
N VAL A 34 35.35 -6.98 25.06
CA VAL A 34 34.58 -5.75 25.32
C VAL A 34 33.68 -5.96 26.53
N VAL A 35 33.92 -5.20 27.60
CA VAL A 35 33.16 -5.27 28.87
C VAL A 35 32.06 -4.24 28.91
N GLU A 36 32.34 -3.02 28.43
CA GLU A 36 31.40 -1.91 28.51
C GLU A 36 31.42 -1.05 27.24
N ASN A 37 30.27 -0.46 26.92
CA ASN A 37 30.14 0.55 25.88
C ASN A 37 29.65 1.86 26.51
N ARG A 38 30.55 2.81 26.72
CA ARG A 38 30.21 4.12 27.29
C ARG A 38 29.80 5.08 26.19
N LYS A 39 28.61 5.69 26.29
CA LYS A 39 28.17 6.73 25.35
C LYS A 39 29.07 7.97 25.50
N VAL A 40 29.61 8.43 24.37
CA VAL A 40 30.44 9.64 24.29
C VAL A 40 29.83 10.65 23.31
N ASP A 41 30.41 11.86 23.26
CA ASP A 41 29.99 12.90 22.33
C ASP A 41 30.27 12.52 20.86
N ASP A 42 29.45 13.01 19.94
CA ASP A 42 29.52 12.66 18.51
C ASP A 42 30.84 13.13 17.87
N GLN A 43 31.49 14.16 18.43
CA GLN A 43 32.79 14.66 17.95
C GLN A 43 33.92 13.62 18.01
N TYR A 44 33.80 12.62 18.89
CA TYR A 44 34.79 11.55 19.04
C TYR A 44 34.59 10.42 18.02
N CYS A 45 33.48 10.42 17.27
CA CYS A 45 33.22 9.44 16.23
C CYS A 45 33.62 9.96 14.85
N TRP A 46 34.27 9.09 14.06
CA TRP A 46 34.47 9.37 12.64
C TRP A 46 33.14 9.39 11.90
N GLN A 47 32.74 10.58 11.43
CA GLN A 47 31.47 10.78 10.74
C GLN A 47 31.34 9.93 9.46
N THR A 48 32.44 9.65 8.79
CA THR A 48 32.48 8.79 7.57
C THR A 48 32.08 7.35 7.84
N HIS A 49 32.28 6.85 9.06
CA HIS A 49 31.89 5.50 9.48
C HIS A 49 30.55 5.48 10.20
N ARG A 50 29.85 6.61 10.30
CA ARG A 50 28.58 6.70 11.00
C ARG A 50 27.53 5.85 10.28
N PRO A 51 26.93 4.86 10.96
CA PRO A 51 25.86 4.06 10.37
C PRO A 51 24.68 4.92 9.94
N ALA A 52 24.02 4.56 8.83
CA ALA A 52 22.84 5.27 8.36
C ALA A 52 21.74 5.30 9.45
N THR A 53 21.15 6.47 9.66
CA THR A 53 20.04 6.69 10.61
C THR A 53 18.67 6.63 9.94
N ASN A 54 18.62 6.59 8.61
CA ASN A 54 17.42 6.49 7.80
C ASN A 54 17.60 5.39 6.74
N ARG A 55 16.55 4.60 6.49
CA ARG A 55 16.48 3.66 5.37
C ARG A 55 15.09 3.65 4.74
N ARG A 56 15.03 3.28 3.45
CA ARG A 56 13.77 3.07 2.74
C ARG A 56 13.09 1.76 3.19
N CYS A 57 11.76 1.81 3.31
CA CYS A 57 10.90 0.68 3.65
C CYS A 57 9.57 0.78 2.86
N GLY A 58 8.61 -0.12 3.10
CA GLY A 58 7.29 -0.08 2.46
C GLY A 58 7.34 -0.26 0.94
N ARG A 59 8.23 -1.14 0.44
CA ARG A 59 8.51 -1.31 -1.00
C ARG A 59 7.34 -1.88 -1.81
N LYS A 60 6.36 -2.48 -1.13
CA LYS A 60 5.17 -3.03 -1.79
C LYS A 60 4.34 -1.91 -2.41
N SER A 61 3.75 -2.16 -3.56
CA SER A 61 2.76 -1.24 -4.13
C SER A 61 1.55 -1.13 -3.20
N CYS A 62 0.90 0.04 -3.14
CA CYS A 62 -0.32 0.15 -2.34
C CYS A 62 -1.51 -0.53 -3.02
N PRO A 63 -2.46 -1.06 -2.22
CA PRO A 63 -3.76 -1.49 -2.71
C PRO A 63 -4.44 -0.39 -3.53
N LYS A 64 -5.02 -0.77 -4.67
CA LYS A 64 -5.81 0.13 -5.51
C LYS A 64 -7.01 -0.61 -6.10
N TRP A 65 -8.07 0.14 -6.38
CA TRP A 65 -9.20 -0.39 -7.12
C TRP A 65 -8.83 -0.59 -8.58
N GLU A 66 -9.14 -1.77 -9.09
CA GLU A 66 -9.08 -2.09 -10.52
C GLU A 66 -10.49 -2.41 -11.01
N LYS A 67 -10.79 -1.95 -12.22
CA LYS A 67 -12.10 -2.08 -12.86
C LYS A 67 -11.97 -2.94 -14.11
N GLY A 68 -12.85 -3.92 -14.25
CA GLY A 68 -13.01 -4.68 -15.48
C GLY A 68 -13.81 -3.92 -16.53
N ASP A 69 -14.00 -4.59 -17.66
CA ASP A 69 -14.91 -4.12 -18.70
C ASP A 69 -16.37 -4.19 -18.24
N TRP A 70 -17.19 -3.31 -18.82
CA TRP A 70 -18.63 -3.38 -18.63
C TRP A 70 -19.22 -4.58 -19.35
N THR A 71 -20.16 -5.26 -18.70
CA THR A 71 -21.00 -6.27 -19.31
C THR A 71 -21.90 -5.65 -20.39
N SER A 72 -22.49 -6.51 -21.21
CA SER A 72 -23.58 -6.12 -22.10
C SER A 72 -24.75 -5.53 -21.31
N CYS A 73 -25.56 -4.70 -21.97
CA CYS A 73 -26.76 -4.16 -21.36
C CYS A 73 -27.69 -5.30 -20.91
N SER A 74 -28.29 -5.18 -19.72
CA SER A 74 -29.17 -6.18 -19.12
C SER A 74 -30.43 -6.47 -19.95
N VAL A 75 -30.74 -5.59 -20.88
CA VAL A 75 -31.86 -5.68 -21.81
C VAL A 75 -31.37 -5.62 -23.24
N THR A 76 -32.15 -6.19 -24.15
CA THR A 76 -31.92 -6.10 -25.60
C THR A 76 -32.73 -4.98 -26.26
N CYS A 77 -33.62 -4.31 -25.51
CA CYS A 77 -34.40 -3.16 -25.93
C CYS A 77 -34.58 -2.16 -24.79
N GLY A 78 -34.71 -0.88 -25.11
CA GLY A 78 -34.98 0.19 -24.17
C GLY A 78 -33.77 0.53 -23.28
N LYS A 79 -34.09 0.96 -22.06
CA LYS A 79 -33.13 1.30 -21.01
C LYS A 79 -32.91 0.09 -20.11
N GLY A 80 -31.67 -0.14 -19.72
CA GLY A 80 -31.30 -1.15 -18.74
C GLY A 80 -30.07 -0.71 -17.96
N PHE A 81 -29.36 -1.69 -17.43
CA PHE A 81 -28.13 -1.50 -16.66
C PHE A 81 -27.03 -2.40 -17.19
N ARG A 82 -25.79 -1.97 -17.02
CA ARG A 82 -24.61 -2.80 -17.23
C ARG A 82 -23.75 -2.75 -15.99
N THR A 83 -23.13 -3.86 -15.69
CA THR A 83 -22.29 -4.04 -14.51
C THR A 83 -20.85 -4.26 -14.89
N ARG A 84 -19.91 -4.01 -13.99
CA ARG A 84 -18.50 -4.39 -14.19
C ARG A 84 -17.93 -4.95 -12.91
N GLN A 85 -16.87 -5.73 -13.05
CA GLN A 85 -16.11 -6.17 -11.89
C GLN A 85 -15.29 -5.00 -11.33
N VAL A 86 -15.33 -4.81 -10.01
CA VAL A 86 -14.52 -3.83 -9.28
C VAL A 86 -13.85 -4.57 -8.13
N GLU A 87 -12.52 -4.58 -8.12
CA GLU A 87 -11.74 -5.35 -7.15
C GLU A 87 -10.62 -4.54 -6.55
N CYS A 88 -10.38 -4.71 -5.25
CA CYS A 88 -9.17 -4.22 -4.62
C CYS A 88 -7.99 -5.16 -4.96
N ARG A 89 -6.94 -4.61 -5.59
CA ARG A 89 -5.75 -5.37 -5.98
C ARG A 89 -4.47 -4.76 -5.44
N GLN A 90 -3.52 -5.62 -5.08
CA GLN A 90 -2.17 -5.24 -4.67
C GLN A 90 -1.17 -6.21 -5.31
N GLU A 91 -0.16 -5.67 -5.99
CA GLU A 91 0.87 -6.48 -6.68
C GLU A 91 0.28 -7.48 -7.70
N GLY A 92 -0.86 -7.14 -8.30
CA GLY A 92 -1.57 -7.97 -9.30
C GLY A 92 -2.60 -8.94 -8.71
N GLU A 93 -2.52 -9.21 -7.40
CA GLU A 93 -3.41 -10.15 -6.70
C GLU A 93 -4.65 -9.45 -6.15
N ARG A 94 -5.79 -10.15 -6.19
CA ARG A 94 -7.03 -9.71 -5.55
C ARG A 94 -6.92 -9.88 -4.04
N ILE A 95 -7.18 -8.80 -3.32
CA ILE A 95 -7.17 -8.79 -1.86
C ILE A 95 -8.53 -8.35 -1.32
N ASN A 96 -8.62 -8.19 0.00
CA ASN A 96 -9.86 -7.76 0.65
C ASN A 96 -10.16 -6.29 0.31
N ASP A 97 -11.39 -6.00 -0.11
CA ASP A 97 -11.93 -4.67 -0.42
C ASP A 97 -11.64 -3.61 0.65
N TYR A 98 -11.63 -3.97 1.94
CA TYR A 98 -11.31 -3.04 3.05
C TYR A 98 -9.86 -2.53 3.02
N SER A 99 -8.99 -3.15 2.23
CA SER A 99 -7.59 -2.72 2.05
C SER A 99 -7.47 -1.52 1.12
N CYS A 100 -8.48 -1.30 0.27
CA CYS A 100 -8.58 -0.13 -0.59
C CYS A 100 -9.47 0.93 0.06
N LYS A 101 -9.21 2.20 -0.26
CA LYS A 101 -10.04 3.29 0.25
C LYS A 101 -11.41 3.26 -0.42
N ASN A 102 -12.47 3.15 0.37
CA ASN A 102 -13.84 3.14 -0.16
C ASN A 102 -14.20 4.41 -0.95
N SER A 103 -13.59 5.56 -0.64
CA SER A 103 -13.79 6.82 -1.39
C SER A 103 -13.34 6.73 -2.85
N ASP A 104 -12.41 5.83 -3.14
CA ASP A 104 -11.79 5.68 -4.45
C ASP A 104 -12.45 4.52 -5.23
N ARG A 105 -13.45 3.86 -4.64
CA ARG A 105 -14.14 2.71 -5.27
C ARG A 105 -14.96 3.21 -6.45
N PRO A 106 -14.67 2.74 -7.68
CA PRO A 106 -15.45 3.10 -8.85
C PRO A 106 -16.81 2.38 -8.87
N ASP A 107 -17.80 2.94 -9.56
CA ASP A 107 -19.13 2.33 -9.68
C ASP A 107 -19.05 0.94 -10.33
N ASP A 108 -19.79 -0.04 -9.80
CA ASP A 108 -19.91 -1.39 -10.37
C ASP A 108 -21.17 -1.56 -11.23
N GLU A 109 -22.06 -0.57 -11.25
CA GLU A 109 -23.27 -0.53 -12.07
C GLU A 109 -23.46 0.85 -12.71
N GLN A 110 -23.94 0.88 -13.96
CA GLN A 110 -24.38 2.13 -14.60
C GLN A 110 -25.53 1.88 -15.58
N PRO A 111 -26.35 2.91 -15.89
CA PRO A 111 -27.39 2.80 -16.90
C PRO A 111 -26.81 2.58 -18.30
N CYS A 112 -27.57 1.87 -19.14
CA CYS A 112 -27.32 1.69 -20.57
C CYS A 112 -28.59 1.88 -21.39
N TYR A 113 -28.42 2.27 -22.65
CA TYR A 113 -29.50 2.40 -23.62
C TYR A 113 -29.13 1.67 -24.91
N THR A 114 -30.01 0.77 -25.34
CA THR A 114 -29.75 -0.12 -26.49
C THR A 114 -30.09 0.52 -27.84
N GLY A 115 -30.82 1.64 -27.85
CA GLY A 115 -31.35 2.25 -29.08
C GLY A 115 -32.48 1.45 -29.74
N VAL A 116 -32.87 0.29 -29.20
CA VAL A 116 -33.94 -0.56 -29.72
C VAL A 116 -35.22 -0.32 -28.93
N SER A 117 -36.34 -0.07 -29.59
CA SER A 117 -37.64 0.10 -28.90
C SER A 117 -38.20 -1.26 -28.48
N CYS A 118 -38.64 -1.38 -27.23
CA CYS A 118 -39.30 -2.59 -26.76
C CYS A 118 -40.70 -2.72 -27.38
N LYS A 119 -41.00 -3.90 -27.91
CA LYS A 119 -42.37 -4.25 -28.32
C LYS A 119 -43.21 -4.42 -27.07
N THR A 120 -44.14 -3.50 -26.83
CA THR A 120 -45.18 -3.68 -25.81
C THR A 120 -46.12 -4.78 -26.28
N LYS A 121 -46.09 -5.95 -25.64
CA LYS A 121 -47.15 -6.94 -25.82
C LYS A 121 -48.36 -6.47 -25.02
N PHE A 122 -49.27 -5.75 -25.68
CA PHE A 122 -50.65 -5.64 -25.19
C PHE A 122 -51.28 -7.01 -25.41
N TYR A 123 -51.60 -7.72 -24.32
CA TYR A 123 -52.58 -8.79 -24.39
C TYR A 123 -53.93 -8.09 -24.41
N ASP A 124 -54.55 -8.00 -25.58
CA ASP A 124 -55.95 -7.58 -25.67
C ASP A 124 -56.80 -8.64 -24.95
N CYS A 125 -57.50 -8.23 -23.89
CA CYS A 125 -58.51 -9.04 -23.19
C CYS A 125 -59.85 -8.93 -23.88
#